data_AF-A0A9D6X452-F1
#
_entry.id   AF-A0A9D6X452-F1
#
_cell.length_a   1.000
_cell.length_b   1.000
_cell.length_c   1.000
_cell.angle_alpha   90.00
_cell.angle_beta   90.00
_cell.angle_gamma   90.00
#
_symmetry.space_group_name_H-M   'P 1'
#
loop_
_entity.id
_entity.type
_entity.pdbx_description
1 polymer ?
#
loop_
_entity_poly.entity_id
_entity_poly.type
_entity_poly.pdbx_seq_one_letter_code
_entity_poly.pdbx_strand_id
1 'polypeptide(L)'
;MHVMYALHTLSWFSLGIFSVVAMVLNYAKRGSTRSDFYLSHFRWQARSFWFTLLWLVLTSPLWLIFVFPGYAAWFLVGLWYLYRFVRGWWTFAENRPMPVPTP
;
A
#
# COMPACT_ATOMS: atom_id res chain seq x y z
N MET A 1 8.46 -5.83 9.74
CA MET A 1 8.06 -5.60 8.34
C MET A 1 6.95 -6.52 7.88
N HIS A 2 7.08 -7.85 8.04
CA HIS A 2 6.05 -8.81 7.65
C HIS A 2 4.64 -8.46 8.15
N VAL A 3 4.50 -8.07 9.42
CA VAL A 3 3.20 -7.67 10.00
C VAL A 3 2.53 -6.54 9.21
N MET A 4 3.27 -5.51 8.80
CA MET A 4 2.70 -4.40 8.02
C MET A 4 2.26 -4.84 6.63
N TYR A 5 3.06 -5.68 5.97
CA TYR A 5 2.68 -6.26 4.69
C TYR A 5 1.43 -7.14 4.81
N ALA A 6 1.35 -7.98 5.85
CA ALA A 6 0.18 -8.81 6.14
C ALA A 6 -1.08 -7.96 6.36
N LEU A 7 -0.98 -6.91 7.18
CA LEU A 7 -2.09 -5.98 7.41
C LEU A 7 -2.55 -5.30 6.11
N HIS A 8 -1.62 -4.88 5.25
CA HIS A 8 -1.98 -4.32 3.95
C HIS A 8 -2.66 -5.33 3.03
N THR A 9 -2.15 -6.56 2.91
CA THR A 9 -2.74 -7.60 2.04
C THR A 9 -4.09 -8.07 2.53
N LEU A 10 -4.30 -8.12 3.86
CA LEU A 10 -5.57 -8.50 4.47
C LEU A 10 -6.57 -7.34 4.56
N SER A 11 -6.19 -6.15 4.09
CA SER A 11 -7.00 -4.95 4.27
C SER A 11 -8.33 -4.97 3.52
N TRP A 12 -8.49 -5.84 2.52
CA TRP A 12 -9.76 -6.00 1.81
C TRP A 12 -10.86 -6.55 2.73
N PHE A 13 -10.51 -7.43 3.67
CA PHE A 13 -11.45 -8.00 4.64
C PHE A 13 -11.90 -7.00 5.70
N SER A 14 -11.22 -5.86 5.83
CA SER A 14 -11.52 -4.82 6.82
C SER A 14 -11.90 -3.48 6.18
N LEU A 15 -12.26 -3.47 4.89
CA LEU A 15 -12.61 -2.25 4.16
C LEU A 15 -11.56 -1.13 4.28
N GLY A 16 -10.27 -1.48 4.31
CA GLY A 16 -9.18 -0.51 4.39
C GLY A 16 -8.62 -0.24 5.79
N ILE A 17 -9.30 -0.66 6.86
CA ILE A 17 -8.90 -0.34 8.24
C ILE A 17 -7.50 -0.89 8.56
N PHE A 18 -7.20 -2.14 8.18
CA PHE A 18 -5.88 -2.71 8.44
C PHE A 18 -4.76 -1.98 7.68
N SER A 19 -5.04 -1.46 6.48
CA SER A 19 -4.09 -0.65 5.73
C SER A 19 -3.76 0.67 6.44
N VAL A 20 -4.78 1.32 7.04
CA VAL A 20 -4.57 2.53 7.84
C VAL A 20 -3.72 2.23 9.07
N VAL A 21 -4.03 1.15 9.81
CA VAL A 21 -3.22 0.72 10.96
C VAL A 21 -1.78 0.43 10.56
N ALA A 22 -1.57 -0.29 9.44
CA ALA A 22 -0.24 -0.58 8.92
C ALA A 22 0.54 0.70 8.58
N MET A 23 -0.12 1.70 8.01
CA MET A 23 0.48 2.98 7.68
C MET A 23 0.88 3.79 8.93
N VAL A 24 0.04 3.81 9.98
CA VAL A 24 0.40 4.44 11.26
C VAL A 24 1.65 3.79 11.85
N LEU A 25 1.69 2.45 11.87
CA LEU A 25 2.86 1.71 12.35
C LEU A 25 4.10 1.96 11.49
N ASN A 26 3.93 2.13 10.17
CA ASN A 26 5.01 2.47 9.25
C ASN A 26 5.65 3.80 9.66
N TYR A 27 4.86 4.87 9.81
CA TYR A 27 5.39 6.17 10.23
C TYR A 27 6.02 6.14 11.63
N ALA A 28 5.40 5.43 12.58
CA ALA A 28 5.92 5.32 13.94
C ALA A 28 7.29 4.59 13.99
N LYS A 29 7.48 3.54 13.19
CA LYS A 29 8.73 2.76 13.16
C LYS A 29 9.77 3.31 12.18
N ARG A 30 9.38 4.14 11.23
CA ARG A 30 10.31 4.71 10.24
C ARG A 30 11.41 5.54 10.89
N GLY A 31 11.09 6.32 11.92
CA GLY A 31 12.05 7.19 12.61
C GLY A 31 13.07 6.45 13.48
N SER A 32 12.80 5.19 13.86
CA SER A 32 13.68 4.42 14.75
C SER A 32 14.69 3.54 14.01
N THR A 33 14.61 3.44 12.68
CA THR A 33 15.56 2.65 11.89
C THR A 33 16.53 3.57 11.13
N ARG A 34 17.81 3.18 11.11
CA ARG A 34 18.86 3.80 10.27
C ARG A 34 19.27 2.94 9.08
N SER A 35 18.59 1.81 8.88
CA SER A 35 18.92 0.89 7.80
C SER A 35 18.19 1.28 6.52
N ASP A 36 18.97 1.58 5.48
CA ASP A 36 18.45 1.93 4.15
C ASP A 36 17.54 0.85 3.57
N PHE A 37 17.81 -0.42 3.88
CA PHE A 37 16.95 -1.55 3.54
C PHE A 37 15.53 -1.35 4.08
N TYR A 38 15.37 -1.18 5.39
CA TYR A 38 14.05 -0.98 6.00
C TYR A 38 13.40 0.34 5.56
N LEU A 39 14.18 1.42 5.41
CA LEU A 39 13.68 2.70 4.92
C LEU A 39 13.13 2.60 3.49
N SER A 40 13.75 1.78 2.62
CA SER A 40 13.26 1.55 1.26
C SER A 40 11.86 0.91 1.25
N HIS A 41 11.61 -0.07 2.12
CA HIS A 41 10.31 -0.72 2.27
C HIS A 41 9.26 0.21 2.87
N PHE A 42 9.62 0.97 3.91
CA PHE A 42 8.71 1.95 4.51
C PHE A 42 8.25 2.98 3.47
N ARG A 43 9.16 3.51 2.65
CA ARG A 43 8.85 4.44 1.57
C ARG A 43 7.98 3.80 0.49
N TRP A 44 8.27 2.56 0.09
CA TRP A 44 7.46 1.84 -0.89
C TRP A 44 6.02 1.65 -0.42
N GLN A 45 5.83 1.18 0.81
CA GLN A 45 4.52 1.00 1.43
C GLN A 45 3.77 2.33 1.49
N ALA A 46 4.43 3.40 1.98
CA ALA A 46 3.81 4.70 2.10
C ALA A 46 3.37 5.28 0.74
N ARG A 47 4.24 5.24 -0.27
CA ARG A 47 3.89 5.67 -1.64
C ARG A 47 2.71 4.88 -2.19
N SER A 48 2.72 3.55 -2.04
CA SER A 48 1.67 2.71 -2.59
C SER A 48 0.32 2.99 -1.92
N PHE A 49 0.29 3.19 -0.61
CA PHE A 49 -0.91 3.61 0.12
C PHE A 49 -1.44 4.97 -0.38
N TRP A 50 -0.59 6.00 -0.45
CA TRP A 50 -1.03 7.34 -0.86
C TRP A 50 -1.49 7.38 -2.32
N PHE A 51 -0.84 6.64 -3.21
CA PHE A 51 -1.32 6.47 -4.58
C PHE A 51 -2.65 5.74 -4.63
N THR A 52 -2.85 4.69 -3.82
CA THR A 52 -4.16 4.03 -3.74
C THR A 52 -5.24 4.98 -3.25
N LEU A 53 -4.98 5.76 -2.20
CA LEU A 53 -5.93 6.75 -1.71
C LEU A 53 -6.25 7.80 -2.77
N LEU A 54 -5.22 8.30 -3.46
CA LEU A 54 -5.38 9.23 -4.59
C LEU A 54 -6.28 8.63 -5.68
N TRP A 55 -6.01 7.40 -6.12
CA TRP A 55 -6.81 6.77 -7.17
C TRP A 55 -8.25 6.48 -6.73
N LEU A 56 -8.48 6.09 -5.47
CA LEU A 56 -9.84 5.93 -4.93
C LEU A 56 -10.60 7.25 -4.96
N VAL A 57 -9.96 8.37 -4.58
CA VAL A 57 -10.56 9.71 -4.63
C VAL A 57 -10.84 10.12 -6.08
N LEU A 58 -9.86 9.97 -6.99
CA LEU A 58 -10.00 10.35 -8.40
C LEU A 58 -11.08 9.54 -9.13
N THR A 59 -11.26 8.27 -8.77
CA THR A 59 -12.27 7.38 -9.38
C THR A 59 -13.62 7.42 -8.66
N SER A 60 -13.71 8.08 -7.50
CA SER A 60 -14.96 8.21 -6.74
C SER A 60 -16.12 8.84 -7.52
N PRO A 61 -15.93 9.83 -8.42
CA PRO A 61 -17.04 10.39 -9.20
C PRO A 61 -17.67 9.39 -10.18
N LEU A 62 -16.98 8.32 -10.56
CA LEU A 62 -17.54 7.29 -11.44
C LEU A 62 -18.78 6.63 -10.82
N TRP A 63 -18.84 6.53 -9.49
CA TRP A 63 -20.00 6.02 -8.77
C TRP A 63 -21.26 6.88 -8.93
N LEU A 64 -21.10 8.18 -9.21
CA LEU A 64 -22.22 9.10 -9.38
C LEU A 64 -22.82 9.06 -10.79
N ILE A 65 -21.99 8.77 -11.80
CA ILE A 65 -22.39 8.83 -13.21
C ILE A 65 -22.84 7.43 -13.69
N PHE A 66 -22.11 6.38 -13.32
CA PHE A 66 -22.42 4.99 -13.69
C PHE A 66 -21.88 4.00 -12.64
N VAL A 67 -22.77 3.21 -12.05
CA VAL A 67 -22.41 2.23 -10.99
C VAL A 67 -21.37 1.20 -11.47
N PHE A 68 -21.51 0.68 -12.69
CA PHE A 68 -20.62 -0.37 -13.21
C PHE A 68 -19.16 0.09 -13.44
N PRO A 69 -18.89 1.25 -14.09
CA PRO A 69 -17.56 1.85 -14.13
C PRO A 69 -16.93 2.12 -12.77
N GLY A 70 -17.72 2.50 -11.75
CA GLY A 70 -17.25 2.67 -10.38
C GLY A 70 -16.65 1.38 -9.81
N TYR A 71 -17.41 0.27 -9.91
CA TYR A 71 -16.92 -1.05 -9.50
C TYR A 71 -15.66 -1.47 -10.25
N ALA A 72 -15.64 -1.33 -11.58
CA ALA A 72 -14.48 -1.72 -12.39
C ALA A 72 -13.23 -0.92 -11.99
N ALA A 73 -13.34 0.40 -11.83
CA ALA A 73 -12.23 1.26 -11.44
C ALA A 73 -11.67 0.89 -10.05
N TRP A 74 -12.54 0.74 -9.05
CA TRP A 74 -12.12 0.40 -7.69
C TRP A 74 -11.53 -1.02 -7.61
N PHE A 75 -12.05 -1.97 -8.38
CA PHE A 75 -11.47 -3.31 -8.50
C PHE A 75 -10.07 -3.27 -9.09
N LEU A 76 -9.84 -2.50 -10.16
CA LEU A 76 -8.50 -2.33 -10.76
C LEU A 76 -7.52 -1.66 -9.80
N VAL A 77 -7.96 -0.61 -9.09
CA VAL A 77 -7.15 0.04 -8.04
C VAL A 77 -6.81 -0.94 -6.93
N GLY A 78 -7.78 -1.76 -6.52
CA GLY A 78 -7.59 -2.84 -5.55
C GLY A 78 -6.54 -3.86 -6.02
N LEU A 79 -6.67 -4.38 -7.24
CA LEU A 79 -5.72 -5.36 -7.79
C LEU A 79 -4.32 -4.78 -7.87
N TRP A 80 -4.19 -3.53 -8.33
CA TRP A 80 -2.91 -2.82 -8.36
C TRP A 80 -2.33 -2.67 -6.94
N TYR A 81 -3.15 -2.27 -5.97
CA TYR A 81 -2.76 -2.21 -4.55
C TYR A 81 -2.25 -3.57 -4.05
N LEU A 82 -3.02 -4.64 -4.24
CA LEU A 82 -2.67 -5.98 -3.78
C LEU A 82 -1.34 -6.45 -4.40
N TYR A 83 -1.18 -6.29 -5.71
CA TYR A 83 0.06 -6.58 -6.42
C TYR A 83 1.27 -5.85 -5.80
N ARG A 84 1.13 -4.55 -5.52
CA ARG A 84 2.22 -3.71 -4.98
C ARG A 84 2.68 -4.18 -3.59
N PHE A 85 1.75 -4.61 -2.75
CA PHE A 85 2.06 -5.09 -1.40
C PHE A 85 2.60 -6.52 -1.41
N VAL A 86 2.04 -7.43 -2.24
CA VAL A 86 2.59 -8.78 -2.43
C VAL A 86 4.02 -8.70 -2.99
N ARG A 87 4.24 -7.88 -4.02
CA ARG A 87 5.59 -7.64 -4.57
C ARG A 87 6.55 -7.15 -3.50
N GLY A 88 6.16 -6.13 -2.73
CA GLY A 88 7.03 -5.58 -1.69
C GLY A 88 7.35 -6.60 -0.58
N TRP A 89 6.38 -7.44 -0.21
CA TRP A 89 6.58 -8.50 0.77
C TRP A 89 7.52 -9.58 0.22
N TRP A 90 7.30 -10.03 -1.01
CA TRP A 90 8.18 -11.01 -1.66
C TRP A 90 9.63 -10.52 -1.72
N THR A 91 9.84 -9.28 -2.17
CA THR A 91 11.17 -8.66 -2.23
C THR A 91 11.83 -8.54 -0.84
N PHE A 92 11.03 -8.25 0.20
CA PHE A 92 11.52 -8.26 1.58
C PHE A 92 11.94 -9.66 2.04
N ALA A 93 11.17 -10.70 1.69
CA ALA A 93 11.49 -12.09 2.02
C ALA A 93 12.79 -12.57 1.34
N GLU A 94 13.11 -12.02 0.17
CA GLU A 94 14.38 -12.25 -0.54
C GLU A 94 15.53 -11.38 -0.01
N ASN A 95 15.35 -10.60 1.06
CA ASN A 95 16.33 -9.64 1.60
C ASN A 95 16.83 -8.61 0.57
N ARG A 96 15.97 -8.20 -0.36
CA ARG A 96 16.30 -7.19 -1.39
C ARG A 96 15.64 -5.84 -1.05
N PRO A 97 16.33 -4.70 -1.23
CA PRO A 97 15.72 -3.39 -1.01
C PRO A 97 14.72 -3.06 -2.12
N MET A 98 13.77 -2.17 -1.83
CA MET A 98 12.84 -1.69 -2.85
C MET A 98 13.51 -0.66 -3.76
N PRO A 99 13.19 -0.64 -5.07
CA PRO A 99 13.73 0.34 -6.02
C PRO A 99 13.05 1.70 -5.83
N VAL A 100 13.42 2.38 -4.75
CA VAL A 100 13.00 3.75 -4.44
C VAL A 100 14.26 4.64 -4.38
N PRO A 101 14.17 5.92 -4.80
CA PRO A 101 15.32 6.82 -4.70
C PRO A 101 15.87 6.83 -3.29
N THR A 102 17.19 6.85 -3.12
CA THR A 102 17.82 7.07 -1.82
C THR A 102 17.47 8.46 -1.29
N PRO A 103 17.48 8.68 0.04
CA PRO A 103 17.36 10.02 0.61
C PRO A 103 18.47 10.94 0.11
#